data_AF-A0A7Y2B6L7-F1
#
_entry.id   AF-A0A7Y2B6L7-F1
#
_cell.length_a   1.000
_cell.length_b   1.000
_cell.length_c   1.000
_cell.angle_alpha   90.00
_cell.angle_beta   90.00
_cell.angle_gamma   90.00
#
_symmetry.space_group_name_H-M   'P 1'
#
loop_
_entity.id
_entity.type
_entity.pdbx_description
1 polymer ?
#
loop_
_entity_poly.entity_id
_entity_poly.type
_entity_poly.pdbx_seq_one_letter_code
_entity_poly.pdbx_strand_id
1 'polypeptide(L)'
;YPFQFFTQASIRMSDDPELLEAMHEAGFNHVFCGIESPVKESLKFMGAQKNLQGDRSLLDKVKTLQSYGFEVSAGFIVGLDADPDDVAEQMIDFIQEAAIPVAMVGILGVLRDTPDYRRFEKAGRLVRGIKYSGDSGLFRKELSFVPKVEPDELFRRHQQIVSTIHSAEYFFPRARTLVKRLGRHAMRPRQVGRPEIIGALRSFWIQGVKSSYKREYWKLVGGTLLKNPRRFPIAMRLAIQGHHMVTVTQQSLRVAKLQTFCEEALTVFERLGKAKDAMMPIPARAGEMLASVAGRLSPAKSVTAAKNNAQVLLSAATAQASKLKAEYRSQANHQLREFRGKLENLVNEYATETSGFDN
;
A
#
# COMPACT_ATOMS: atom_id res chain seq x y z
N TYR A 1 3.54 35.59 11.26
CA TYR A 1 2.77 34.49 11.88
C TYR A 1 3.55 33.18 11.78
N PRO A 2 3.41 32.22 12.72
CA PRO A 2 4.22 30.99 12.78
C PRO A 2 3.61 29.79 12.04
N PHE A 3 2.66 30.01 11.12
CA PHE A 3 1.94 28.94 10.42
C PHE A 3 2.66 28.53 9.14
N GLN A 4 2.53 27.25 8.81
CA GLN A 4 2.87 26.69 7.50
C GLN A 4 1.57 26.19 6.87
N PHE A 5 1.39 26.46 5.58
CA PHE A 5 0.18 26.08 4.88
C PHE A 5 0.41 24.87 3.97
N PHE A 6 -0.61 24.02 3.95
CA PHE A 6 -0.75 22.89 3.04
C PHE A 6 -2.03 23.09 2.23
N THR A 7 -2.03 22.68 0.97
CA THR A 7 -3.23 22.70 0.11
C THR A 7 -3.29 21.47 -0.79
N GLN A 8 -4.47 21.21 -1.32
CA GLN A 8 -4.70 20.26 -2.40
C GLN A 8 -5.12 21.04 -3.65
N ALA A 9 -4.41 20.84 -4.76
CA ALA A 9 -4.72 21.51 -6.01
C ALA A 9 -4.16 20.76 -7.23
N SER A 10 -4.57 21.20 -8.42
CA SER A 10 -4.08 20.60 -9.66
C SER A 10 -2.60 20.91 -9.88
N ILE A 11 -1.86 19.95 -10.42
CA ILE A 11 -0.46 20.11 -10.81
C ILE A 11 -0.24 21.24 -11.83
N ARG A 12 -1.29 21.69 -12.52
CA ARG A 12 -1.26 22.83 -13.46
C ARG A 12 -0.80 24.15 -12.83
N MET A 13 -0.89 24.32 -11.51
CA MET A 13 -0.34 25.53 -10.87
C MET A 13 1.15 25.73 -11.16
N SER A 14 1.88 24.67 -11.53
CA SER A 14 3.27 24.75 -11.98
C SER A 14 3.46 25.62 -13.22
N ASP A 15 2.38 25.90 -13.95
CA ASP A 15 2.37 26.75 -15.13
C ASP A 15 2.08 28.23 -14.82
N ASP A 16 1.89 28.59 -13.55
CA ASP A 16 1.59 29.96 -13.07
C ASP A 16 2.64 30.43 -12.05
N PRO A 17 3.76 31.03 -12.50
CA PRO A 17 4.83 31.50 -11.63
C PRO A 17 4.40 32.54 -10.58
N GLU A 18 3.43 33.40 -10.90
CA GLU A 18 2.94 34.45 -9.99
C GLU A 18 2.16 33.83 -8.83
N LEU A 19 1.31 32.83 -9.12
CA LEU A 19 0.65 32.04 -8.09
C LEU A 19 1.64 31.31 -7.19
N LEU A 20 2.68 30.68 -7.77
CA LEU A 20 3.69 29.95 -6.99
C LEU A 20 4.48 30.89 -6.06
N GLU A 21 4.83 32.09 -6.52
CA GLU A 21 5.51 33.08 -5.67
C GLU A 21 4.58 33.57 -4.55
N ALA A 22 3.33 33.92 -4.88
CA ALA A 22 2.33 34.33 -3.88
C ALA A 22 2.09 33.23 -2.83
N MET A 23 2.02 31.96 -3.24
CA MET A 23 1.92 30.82 -2.33
C MET A 23 3.16 30.69 -1.44
N HIS A 24 4.36 30.86 -2.00
CA HIS A 24 5.60 30.83 -1.23
C HIS A 24 5.63 31.93 -0.17
N GLU A 25 5.32 33.17 -0.56
CA GLU A 25 5.27 34.34 0.34
C GLU A 25 4.21 34.20 1.43
N ALA A 26 3.05 33.61 1.10
CA ALA A 26 2.00 33.30 2.06
C ALA A 26 2.40 32.20 3.06
N GLY A 27 3.47 31.45 2.80
CA GLY A 27 4.00 30.40 3.69
C GLY A 27 3.50 28.99 3.38
N PHE A 28 3.04 28.72 2.16
CA PHE A 28 2.81 27.35 1.71
C PHE A 28 4.14 26.61 1.58
N ASN A 29 4.19 25.37 2.03
CA ASN A 29 5.38 24.52 1.90
C ASN A 29 5.07 23.10 1.40
N HIS A 30 3.79 22.76 1.22
CA HIS A 30 3.36 21.44 0.80
C HIS A 30 2.08 21.55 -0.05
N VAL A 31 2.08 20.89 -1.21
CA VAL A 31 0.92 20.71 -2.07
C VAL A 31 0.64 19.23 -2.30
N PHE A 32 -0.62 18.80 -2.14
CA PHE A 32 -1.10 17.51 -2.64
C PHE A 32 -1.62 17.67 -4.07
N CYS A 33 -1.11 16.86 -4.99
CA CYS A 33 -1.51 16.84 -6.39
C CYS A 33 -2.19 15.50 -6.75
N GLY A 34 -3.38 15.55 -7.33
CA GLY A 34 -3.95 14.41 -8.04
C GLY A 34 -3.24 14.21 -9.38
N ILE A 35 -2.15 13.44 -9.40
CA ILE A 35 -1.42 13.09 -10.63
C ILE A 35 -2.17 11.98 -11.36
N GLU A 36 -2.73 11.04 -10.60
CA GLU A 36 -3.55 9.91 -11.03
C GLU A 36 -2.78 8.83 -11.81
N SER A 37 -2.07 9.17 -12.89
CA SER A 37 -1.23 8.23 -13.63
C SER A 37 -0.13 8.96 -14.41
N PRO A 38 1.08 8.41 -14.55
CA PRO A 38 2.08 8.93 -15.48
C PRO A 38 1.75 8.59 -16.95
N VAL A 39 0.84 7.64 -17.19
CA VAL A 39 0.45 7.17 -18.52
C VAL A 39 -0.57 8.13 -19.13
N LYS A 40 -0.26 8.66 -20.31
CA LYS A 40 -1.08 9.67 -21.01
C LYS A 40 -2.47 9.13 -21.35
N GLU A 41 -2.56 7.88 -21.80
CA GLU A 41 -3.78 7.20 -22.20
C GLU A 41 -4.70 6.96 -20.99
N SER A 42 -4.15 6.54 -19.86
CA SER A 42 -4.86 6.40 -18.58
C SER A 42 -5.42 7.74 -18.08
N LEU A 43 -4.66 8.83 -18.20
CA LEU A 43 -5.15 10.17 -17.86
C LEU A 43 -6.30 10.63 -18.74
N LYS A 44 -6.22 10.35 -20.05
CA LYS A 44 -7.32 10.63 -20.98
C LYS A 44 -8.57 9.83 -20.61
N PHE A 45 -8.41 8.56 -20.26
CA PHE A 45 -9.51 7.68 -19.86
C PHE A 45 -10.25 8.19 -18.61
N MET A 46 -9.54 8.74 -17.63
CA MET A 46 -10.13 9.33 -16.42
C MET A 46 -10.70 10.74 -16.61
N GLY A 47 -10.59 11.35 -17.79
CA GLY A 47 -10.90 12.77 -17.98
C GLY A 47 -9.95 13.71 -17.23
N ALA A 48 -8.79 13.23 -16.79
CA ALA A 48 -7.74 13.99 -16.11
C ALA A 48 -6.78 14.70 -17.07
N GLN A 49 -7.20 14.91 -18.33
CA GLN A 49 -6.39 15.52 -19.40
C GLN A 49 -5.85 16.91 -19.05
N LYS A 50 -6.48 17.61 -18.11
CA LYS A 50 -5.97 18.88 -17.56
C LYS A 50 -4.53 18.77 -17.05
N ASN A 51 -4.12 17.62 -16.51
CA ASN A 51 -2.74 17.42 -16.04
C ASN A 51 -1.72 17.44 -17.19
N LEU A 52 -2.15 17.15 -18.42
CA LEU A 52 -1.33 17.12 -19.64
C LEU A 52 -1.28 18.46 -20.39
N GLN A 53 -2.04 19.47 -19.96
CA GLN A 53 -2.07 20.78 -20.63
C GLN A 53 -0.81 21.60 -20.33
N GLY A 54 -0.43 22.50 -21.24
CA GLY A 54 0.81 23.29 -21.13
C GLY A 54 2.02 22.54 -21.72
N ASP A 55 3.17 23.21 -21.71
CA ASP A 55 4.37 22.72 -22.41
C ASP A 55 5.29 21.85 -21.54
N ARG A 56 5.00 21.76 -20.23
CA ARG A 56 5.79 20.96 -19.28
C ARG A 56 5.31 19.51 -19.21
N SER A 57 6.27 18.59 -19.16
CA SER A 57 5.98 17.20 -18.77
C SER A 57 5.48 17.14 -17.32
N LEU A 58 4.74 16.09 -16.93
CA LEU A 58 4.32 15.89 -15.54
C LEU A 58 5.50 15.94 -14.56
N LEU A 59 6.64 15.37 -14.98
CA LEU A 59 7.85 15.36 -14.18
C LEU A 59 8.40 16.78 -13.98
N ASP A 60 8.46 17.59 -15.04
CA ASP A 60 8.96 18.96 -14.96
C ASP A 60 8.01 19.86 -14.17
N LYS A 61 6.71 19.60 -14.21
CA LYS A 61 5.74 20.25 -13.33
C LYS A 61 6.06 19.98 -11.86
N VAL A 62 6.28 18.71 -11.47
CA VAL A 62 6.68 18.38 -10.09
C VAL A 62 8.00 19.06 -9.71
N LYS A 63 9.01 19.01 -10.59
CA LYS A 63 10.31 19.66 -10.36
C LYS A 63 10.15 21.19 -10.19
N THR A 64 9.27 21.81 -10.95
CA THR A 64 8.95 23.24 -10.83
C THR A 64 8.36 23.54 -9.45
N LEU A 65 7.36 22.79 -8.99
CA LEU A 65 6.82 22.99 -7.63
C LEU A 65 7.90 22.85 -6.55
N GLN A 66 8.78 21.85 -6.67
CA GLN A 66 9.89 21.64 -5.75
C GLN A 66 10.90 22.79 -5.76
N SER A 67 11.17 23.43 -6.91
CA SER A 67 12.08 24.58 -6.98
C SER A 67 11.53 25.83 -6.28
N TYR A 68 10.21 25.97 -6.15
CA TYR A 68 9.57 27.00 -5.32
C TYR A 68 9.51 26.64 -3.83
N GLY A 69 10.04 25.47 -3.45
CA GLY A 69 10.12 25.03 -2.06
C GLY A 69 8.95 24.19 -1.57
N PHE A 70 8.05 23.80 -2.47
CA PHE A 70 6.91 22.96 -2.13
C PHE A 70 7.29 21.49 -2.12
N GLU A 71 7.03 20.82 -0.99
CA GLU A 71 6.97 19.37 -0.98
C GLU A 71 5.71 18.93 -1.73
N VAL A 72 5.88 17.98 -2.64
CA VAL A 72 4.76 17.42 -3.40
C VAL A 72 4.43 16.05 -2.82
N SER A 73 3.20 15.89 -2.36
CA SER A 73 2.57 14.58 -2.24
C SER A 73 1.61 14.37 -3.41
N ALA A 74 1.38 13.11 -3.80
CA ALA A 74 0.51 12.85 -4.93
C ALA A 74 -0.35 11.60 -4.76
N GLY A 75 -1.57 11.68 -5.31
CA GLY A 75 -2.47 10.55 -5.51
C GLY A 75 -2.24 9.91 -6.89
N PHE A 76 -2.30 8.57 -6.92
CA PHE A 76 -2.22 7.74 -8.11
C PHE A 76 -3.30 6.65 -8.05
N ILE A 77 -3.79 6.24 -9.21
CA ILE A 77 -4.82 5.23 -9.37
C ILE A 77 -4.34 4.19 -10.38
N VAL A 78 -4.42 2.91 -10.02
CA VAL A 78 -4.17 1.77 -10.91
C VAL A 78 -5.44 0.95 -11.11
N GLY A 79 -5.53 0.24 -12.23
CA GLY A 79 -6.69 -0.59 -12.61
C GLY A 79 -7.65 0.11 -13.55
N LEU A 80 -7.14 1.09 -14.30
CA LEU A 80 -7.86 1.77 -15.37
C LEU A 80 -7.87 0.89 -16.62
N ASP A 81 -8.94 0.94 -17.40
CA ASP A 81 -9.06 0.12 -18.62
C ASP A 81 -8.02 0.46 -19.70
N ALA A 82 -7.35 1.61 -19.57
CA ALA A 82 -6.30 2.08 -20.47
C ALA A 82 -4.88 1.93 -19.87
N ASP A 83 -4.75 1.34 -18.67
CA ASP A 83 -3.44 1.06 -18.10
C ASP A 83 -2.71 0.00 -18.94
N PRO A 84 -1.44 0.23 -19.32
CA PRO A 84 -0.63 -0.77 -19.99
C PRO A 84 -0.19 -1.86 -19.01
N ASP A 85 0.40 -2.93 -19.53
CA ASP A 85 0.88 -4.04 -18.71
C ASP A 85 2.03 -3.65 -17.76
N ASP A 86 2.86 -2.69 -18.17
CA ASP A 86 3.99 -2.14 -17.42
C ASP A 86 3.64 -0.90 -16.57
N VAL A 87 2.35 -0.65 -16.31
CA VAL A 87 1.89 0.53 -15.55
C VAL A 87 2.52 0.60 -14.15
N ALA A 88 2.80 -0.55 -13.53
CA ALA A 88 3.39 -0.61 -12.21
C ALA A 88 4.82 -0.07 -12.20
N GLU A 89 5.63 -0.50 -13.17
CA GLU A 89 6.99 -0.04 -13.40
C GLU A 89 7.01 1.46 -13.71
N GLN A 90 6.17 1.92 -14.64
CA GLN A 90 6.07 3.34 -14.99
C GLN A 90 5.68 4.22 -13.79
N MET A 91 4.76 3.76 -12.93
CA MET A 91 4.40 4.49 -11.70
C MET A 91 5.56 4.55 -10.70
N ILE A 92 6.25 3.42 -10.46
CA ILE A 92 7.40 3.36 -9.56
C ILE A 92 8.49 4.32 -10.04
N ASP A 93 8.84 4.25 -11.33
CA ASP A 93 9.89 5.07 -11.94
C ASP A 93 9.53 6.56 -11.89
N PHE A 94 8.30 6.92 -12.26
CA PHE A 94 7.84 8.31 -12.18
C PHE A 94 7.90 8.83 -10.74
N ILE A 95 7.36 8.09 -9.75
CA ILE A 95 7.38 8.50 -8.34
C ILE A 95 8.82 8.70 -7.87
N GLN A 96 9.71 7.78 -8.23
CA GLN A 96 11.12 7.82 -7.87
C GLN A 96 11.84 9.02 -8.49
N GLU A 97 11.68 9.22 -9.80
CA GLU A 97 12.34 10.29 -10.55
C GLU A 97 11.79 11.67 -10.16
N ALA A 98 10.49 11.79 -9.93
CA ALA A 98 9.83 13.01 -9.48
C ALA A 98 10.14 13.36 -8.01
N ALA A 99 10.83 12.48 -7.28
CA ALA A 99 11.21 12.68 -5.89
C ALA A 99 10.01 12.95 -4.95
N ILE A 100 8.87 12.28 -5.18
CA ILE A 100 7.63 12.42 -4.39
C ILE A 100 7.69 11.48 -3.18
N PRO A 101 8.00 11.93 -1.95
CA PRO A 101 8.22 11.00 -0.83
C PRO A 101 6.94 10.28 -0.42
N VAL A 102 5.82 11.02 -0.38
CA VAL A 102 4.49 10.53 -0.02
C VAL A 102 3.64 10.41 -1.28
N ALA A 103 3.56 9.21 -1.83
CA ALA A 103 2.73 8.86 -2.97
C ALA A 103 1.65 7.86 -2.52
N MET A 104 0.39 8.24 -2.70
CA MET A 104 -0.77 7.44 -2.34
C MET A 104 -1.26 6.72 -3.58
N VAL A 105 -0.99 5.42 -3.69
CA VAL A 105 -1.41 4.60 -4.83
C VAL A 105 -2.61 3.77 -4.42
N GLY A 106 -3.77 4.05 -5.01
CA GLY A 106 -5.01 3.32 -4.80
C GLY A 106 -5.38 2.47 -6.02
N ILE A 107 -6.19 1.44 -5.80
CA ILE A 107 -6.91 0.78 -6.89
C ILE A 107 -8.16 1.62 -7.21
N LEU A 108 -8.52 1.71 -8.50
CA LEU A 108 -9.72 2.41 -8.95
C LEU A 108 -10.94 2.02 -8.11
N GLY A 109 -11.57 3.01 -7.50
CA GLY A 109 -12.86 2.88 -6.84
C GLY A 109 -13.94 3.57 -7.66
N VAL A 110 -14.98 2.84 -8.06
CA VAL A 110 -16.08 3.42 -8.84
C VAL A 110 -17.12 4.01 -7.89
N LEU A 111 -17.03 5.32 -7.67
CA LEU A 111 -17.95 6.08 -6.81
C LEU A 111 -19.28 6.29 -7.51
N ARG A 112 -20.40 6.13 -6.77
CA ARG A 112 -21.76 6.40 -7.28
C ARG A 112 -21.88 7.81 -7.85
N ASP A 113 -22.77 7.95 -8.84
CA ASP A 113 -23.14 9.21 -9.49
C ASP A 113 -22.02 9.91 -10.29
N THR A 114 -20.83 9.29 -10.39
CA THR A 114 -19.73 9.77 -11.23
C THR A 114 -19.89 9.38 -12.70
N PRO A 115 -19.20 10.07 -13.64
CA PRO A 115 -19.12 9.64 -15.04
C PRO A 115 -18.63 8.19 -15.19
N ASP A 116 -17.66 7.79 -14.36
CA ASP A 116 -17.13 6.43 -14.34
C ASP A 116 -18.20 5.42 -13.91
N TYR A 117 -19.00 5.72 -12.89
CA TYR A 117 -20.12 4.85 -12.49
C TYR A 117 -21.07 4.58 -13.65
N ARG A 118 -21.51 5.63 -14.34
CA ARG A 118 -22.39 5.50 -15.51
C ARG A 118 -21.72 4.68 -16.64
N ARG A 119 -20.40 4.82 -16.82
CA ARG A 119 -19.64 4.04 -17.80
C ARG A 119 -19.58 2.56 -17.44
N PHE A 120 -19.21 2.23 -16.20
CA PHE A 120 -19.14 0.84 -15.73
C PHE A 120 -20.51 0.18 -15.63
N GLU A 121 -21.56 0.96 -15.31
CA GLU A 121 -22.96 0.49 -15.31
C GLU A 121 -23.40 0.08 -16.71
N LYS A 122 -23.23 0.96 -17.70
CA LYS A 122 -23.55 0.67 -19.11
C LYS A 122 -22.77 -0.53 -19.65
N ALA A 123 -21.54 -0.73 -19.18
CA ALA A 123 -20.71 -1.86 -19.55
C ALA A 123 -21.06 -3.16 -18.80
N GLY A 124 -22.04 -3.15 -17.88
CA GLY A 124 -22.42 -4.33 -17.09
C GLY A 124 -21.33 -4.80 -16.11
N ARG A 125 -20.39 -3.93 -15.73
CA ARG A 125 -19.19 -4.27 -14.95
C ARG A 125 -19.21 -3.77 -13.51
N LEU A 126 -20.34 -3.26 -13.01
CA LEU A 126 -20.47 -2.88 -11.59
C LEU A 126 -20.74 -4.10 -10.71
N VAL A 127 -20.02 -4.20 -9.58
CA VAL A 127 -20.27 -5.23 -8.57
C VAL A 127 -21.26 -4.68 -7.54
N ARG A 128 -22.45 -5.30 -7.44
CA ARG A 128 -23.48 -4.90 -6.48
C ARG A 128 -23.10 -5.34 -5.06
N GLY A 129 -23.51 -4.57 -4.06
CA GLY A 129 -23.25 -4.86 -2.65
C GLY A 129 -21.92 -4.34 -2.10
N ILE A 130 -20.96 -4.00 -2.96
CA ILE A 130 -19.68 -3.40 -2.55
C ILE A 130 -19.80 -1.88 -2.63
N LYS A 131 -19.62 -1.20 -1.49
CA LYS A 131 -19.50 0.27 -1.43
C LYS A 131 -18.03 0.64 -1.27
N TYR A 132 -17.50 1.38 -2.25
CA TYR A 132 -16.19 1.99 -2.11
C TYR A 132 -16.28 3.19 -1.16
N SER A 133 -15.50 3.16 -0.07
CA SER A 133 -15.49 4.18 1.00
C SER A 133 -14.35 5.21 0.88
N GLY A 134 -13.51 5.13 -0.16
CA GLY A 134 -12.33 6.01 -0.29
C GLY A 134 -11.13 5.61 0.60
N ASP A 135 -11.38 4.93 1.72
CA ASP A 135 -10.37 4.24 2.52
C ASP A 135 -10.79 2.78 2.67
N SER A 136 -10.01 1.90 2.06
CA SER A 136 -10.28 0.45 1.99
C SER A 136 -9.21 -0.35 2.74
N GLY A 137 -8.26 0.30 3.41
CA GLY A 137 -7.01 -0.35 3.84
C GLY A 137 -6.07 -0.65 2.68
N LEU A 138 -4.76 -0.73 2.98
CA LEU A 138 -3.70 -0.69 1.97
C LEU A 138 -3.72 -1.84 0.94
N PHE A 139 -4.14 -3.06 1.30
CA PHE A 139 -4.12 -4.23 0.41
C PHE A 139 -5.43 -5.02 0.43
N ARG A 140 -6.57 -4.35 0.53
CA ARG A 140 -7.87 -5.03 0.50
C ARG A 140 -8.21 -5.54 -0.89
N LYS A 141 -8.72 -6.77 -0.98
CA LYS A 141 -9.06 -7.47 -2.22
C LYS A 141 -10.52 -7.29 -2.67
N GLU A 142 -11.14 -6.14 -2.43
CA GLU A 142 -12.53 -5.88 -2.83
C GLU A 142 -12.63 -4.81 -3.90
N LEU A 143 -13.29 -5.13 -5.02
CA LEU A 143 -13.48 -4.23 -6.14
C LEU A 143 -14.97 -3.89 -6.30
N SER A 144 -15.26 -2.60 -6.49
CA SER A 144 -16.62 -2.13 -6.83
C SER A 144 -17.00 -2.37 -8.31
N PHE A 145 -16.09 -2.96 -9.09
CA PHE A 145 -16.23 -3.20 -10.51
C PHE A 145 -15.45 -4.45 -10.94
N VAL A 146 -15.75 -4.98 -12.12
CA VAL A 146 -15.02 -6.07 -12.77
C VAL A 146 -13.94 -5.46 -13.67
N PRO A 147 -12.64 -5.58 -13.36
CA PRO A 147 -11.56 -5.07 -14.21
C PRO A 147 -11.44 -5.85 -15.54
N LYS A 148 -10.77 -5.25 -16.54
CA LYS A 148 -10.43 -5.97 -17.79
C LYS A 148 -9.26 -6.92 -17.62
N VAL A 149 -8.33 -6.56 -16.75
CA VAL A 149 -7.25 -7.44 -16.29
C VAL A 149 -7.82 -8.38 -15.22
N GLU A 150 -7.20 -9.54 -15.06
CA GLU A 150 -7.56 -10.46 -13.98
C GLU A 150 -7.43 -9.77 -12.60
N PRO A 151 -8.41 -9.90 -11.69
CA PRO A 151 -8.37 -9.21 -10.40
C PRO A 151 -7.11 -9.48 -9.57
N ASP A 152 -6.62 -10.72 -9.54
CA ASP A 152 -5.39 -11.09 -8.83
C ASP A 152 -4.16 -10.40 -9.41
N GLU A 153 -4.13 -10.20 -10.73
CA GLU A 153 -3.06 -9.46 -11.40
C GLU A 153 -3.10 -7.98 -11.04
N LEU A 154 -4.29 -7.37 -10.97
CA LEU A 154 -4.45 -6.00 -10.50
C LEU A 154 -3.98 -5.82 -9.05
N PHE A 155 -4.35 -6.73 -8.15
CA PHE A 155 -3.87 -6.71 -6.76
C PHE A 155 -2.35 -6.90 -6.69
N ARG A 156 -1.79 -7.78 -7.51
CA ARG A 156 -0.33 -7.98 -7.59
C ARG A 156 0.40 -6.72 -8.03
N ARG A 157 -0.08 -6.05 -9.09
CA ARG A 157 0.48 -4.77 -9.58
C ARG A 157 0.41 -3.68 -8.50
N HIS A 158 -0.74 -3.52 -7.85
CA HIS A 158 -0.91 -2.57 -6.74
C HIS A 158 0.05 -2.87 -5.58
N GLN A 159 0.14 -4.14 -5.17
CA GLN A 159 1.04 -4.57 -4.11
C GLN A 159 2.51 -4.32 -4.48
N GLN A 160 2.90 -4.63 -5.72
CA GLN A 160 4.24 -4.36 -6.25
C GLN A 160 4.60 -2.87 -6.15
N ILE A 161 3.73 -1.98 -6.63
CA ILE A 161 3.94 -0.53 -6.56
C ILE A 161 4.14 -0.10 -5.11
N VAL A 162 3.14 -0.33 -4.24
CA VAL A 162 3.14 0.19 -2.87
C VAL A 162 4.29 -0.38 -2.04
N SER A 163 4.55 -1.69 -2.15
CA SER A 163 5.66 -2.33 -1.42
C SER A 163 7.03 -1.82 -1.88
N THR A 164 7.18 -1.50 -3.17
CA THR A 164 8.43 -0.98 -3.73
C THR A 164 8.64 0.46 -3.28
N ILE A 165 7.67 1.35 -3.51
CA ILE A 165 7.83 2.79 -3.20
C ILE A 165 7.98 3.08 -1.71
N HIS A 166 7.45 2.23 -0.84
CA HIS A 166 7.58 2.35 0.62
C HIS A 166 8.71 1.52 1.21
N SER A 167 9.44 0.75 0.41
CA SER A 167 10.67 0.11 0.88
C SER A 167 11.70 1.17 1.25
N ALA A 168 12.56 0.87 2.22
CA ALA A 168 13.56 1.84 2.65
C ALA A 168 14.56 2.17 1.53
N GLU A 169 14.82 1.21 0.64
CA GLU A 169 15.73 1.35 -0.50
C GLU A 169 15.22 2.32 -1.56
N TYR A 170 13.91 2.51 -1.68
CA TYR A 170 13.34 3.50 -2.60
C TYR A 170 13.00 4.80 -1.88
N PHE A 171 12.36 4.72 -0.71
CA PHE A 171 11.87 5.90 0.02
C PHE A 171 13.01 6.84 0.43
N PHE A 172 14.08 6.34 1.05
CA PHE A 172 15.14 7.21 1.59
C PHE A 172 15.96 7.88 0.49
N PRO A 173 16.36 7.20 -0.60
CA PRO A 173 16.96 7.87 -1.75
C PRO A 173 16.03 8.91 -2.38
N ARG A 174 14.73 8.61 -2.50
CA ARG A 174 13.72 9.55 -3.02
C ARG A 174 13.61 10.81 -2.17
N ALA A 175 13.49 10.64 -0.85
CA ALA A 175 13.48 11.73 0.12
C ALA A 175 14.78 12.55 0.08
N ARG A 176 15.94 11.91 -0.08
CA ARG A 176 17.23 12.60 -0.22
C ARG A 176 17.30 13.42 -1.51
N THR A 177 16.73 12.92 -2.60
CA THR A 177 16.61 13.67 -3.86
C THR A 177 15.72 14.90 -3.67
N LEU A 178 14.57 14.76 -2.99
CA LEU A 178 13.72 15.91 -2.66
C LEU A 178 14.49 16.94 -1.84
N VAL A 179 15.16 16.53 -0.75
CA VAL A 179 15.93 17.44 0.11
C VAL A 179 16.98 18.22 -0.68
N LYS A 180 17.57 17.63 -1.74
CA LYS A 180 18.49 18.35 -2.63
C LYS A 180 17.78 19.34 -3.56
N ARG A 181 16.63 18.95 -4.12
CA ARG A 181 15.88 19.71 -5.13
C ARG A 181 15.04 20.85 -4.56
N LEU A 182 14.59 20.74 -3.31
CA LEU A 182 13.81 21.81 -2.68
C LEU A 182 14.56 23.13 -2.81
N GLY A 183 13.95 24.10 -3.46
CA GLY A 183 14.58 25.39 -3.74
C GLY A 183 14.46 26.35 -2.56
N ARG A 184 13.76 27.47 -2.77
CA ARG A 184 13.56 28.50 -1.74
C ARG A 184 12.81 27.90 -0.56
N HIS A 185 13.36 27.97 0.63
CA HIS A 185 12.72 27.39 1.81
C HIS A 185 12.26 28.48 2.76
N ALA A 186 10.95 28.73 2.82
CA ALA A 186 10.32 29.72 3.68
C ALA A 186 10.27 29.30 5.16
N MET A 187 11.17 28.42 5.63
CA MET A 187 11.19 28.10 7.06
C MET A 187 11.76 29.27 7.86
N ARG A 188 10.85 29.99 8.51
CA ARG A 188 11.20 30.76 9.69
C ARG A 188 11.68 29.78 10.77
N PRO A 189 12.79 30.07 11.47
CA PRO A 189 13.29 29.20 12.52
C PRO A 189 12.20 28.94 13.56
N ARG A 190 11.82 27.68 13.76
CA ARG A 190 10.97 27.26 14.87
C ARG A 190 11.86 26.94 16.07
N GLN A 191 11.43 27.32 17.28
CA GLN A 191 12.12 26.94 18.50
C GLN A 191 12.11 25.41 18.66
N VAL A 192 13.29 24.83 18.88
CA VAL A 192 13.46 23.40 19.15
C VAL A 192 13.24 23.18 20.64
N GLY A 193 12.19 22.43 20.99
CA GLY A 193 11.86 22.10 22.37
C GLY A 193 12.36 20.72 22.79
N ARG A 194 12.08 20.37 24.05
CA ARG A 194 12.33 19.02 24.59
C ARG A 194 11.66 17.91 23.75
N PRO A 195 10.40 18.04 23.28
CA PRO A 195 9.75 16.98 22.49
C PRO A 195 10.49 16.69 21.18
N GLU A 196 10.95 17.72 20.48
CA GLU A 196 11.70 17.58 19.24
C GLU A 196 13.06 16.88 19.47
N ILE A 197 13.77 17.22 20.54
CA ILE A 197 15.03 16.56 20.91
C ILE A 197 14.80 15.09 21.25
N ILE A 198 13.80 14.78 22.09
CA ILE A 198 13.44 13.40 22.44
C ILE A 198 13.04 12.62 21.19
N GLY A 199 12.27 13.23 20.30
CA GLY A 199 11.89 12.64 19.01
C GLY A 199 13.10 12.32 18.13
N ALA A 200 14.06 13.24 18.03
CA ALA A 200 15.30 13.03 17.28
C ALA A 200 16.15 11.89 17.88
N LEU A 201 16.34 11.86 19.20
CA LEU A 201 17.08 10.79 19.88
C LEU A 201 16.41 9.42 19.69
N ARG A 202 15.07 9.36 19.80
CA ARG A 202 14.31 8.14 19.49
C ARG A 202 14.49 7.72 18.04
N SER A 203 14.45 8.66 17.10
CA SER A 203 14.69 8.38 15.69
C SER A 203 16.11 7.83 15.44
N PHE A 204 17.14 8.41 16.06
CA PHE A 204 18.51 7.89 15.96
C PHE A 204 18.63 6.46 16.50
N TRP A 205 17.98 6.16 17.63
CA TRP A 205 18.01 4.82 18.20
C TRP A 205 17.22 3.80 17.36
N ILE A 206 15.96 4.11 17.03
CA ILE A 206 15.07 3.18 16.32
C ILE A 206 15.53 2.99 14.87
N GLN A 207 15.78 4.08 14.16
CA GLN A 207 16.10 4.04 12.74
C GLN A 207 17.60 3.94 12.49
N GLY A 208 18.41 4.73 13.20
CA GLY A 208 19.85 4.80 13.00
C GLY A 208 20.65 3.63 13.60
N VAL A 209 20.09 2.90 14.58
CA VAL A 209 20.78 1.76 15.23
C VAL A 209 20.01 0.44 15.01
N LYS A 210 18.73 0.38 15.43
CA LYS A 210 17.96 -0.88 15.45
C LYS A 210 17.43 -1.33 14.09
N SER A 211 17.19 -0.42 13.15
CA SER A 211 16.57 -0.79 11.88
C SER A 211 17.51 -1.56 10.94
N SER A 212 16.91 -2.40 10.08
CA SER A 212 17.63 -3.06 8.99
C SER A 212 18.16 -2.07 7.95
N TYR A 213 17.51 -0.90 7.81
CA TYR A 213 17.82 0.13 6.82
C TYR A 213 18.63 1.31 7.37
N LYS A 214 19.31 1.14 8.50
CA LYS A 214 20.12 2.20 9.14
C LYS A 214 21.08 2.94 8.20
N ARG A 215 21.62 2.25 7.18
CA ARG A 215 22.50 2.86 6.17
C ARG A 215 21.76 3.92 5.35
N GLU A 216 20.54 3.63 4.89
CA GLU A 216 19.72 4.57 4.13
C GLU A 216 19.26 5.75 5.00
N TYR A 217 18.93 5.48 6.27
CA TYR A 217 18.66 6.52 7.27
C TYR A 217 19.81 7.52 7.39
N TRP A 218 21.05 7.04 7.61
CA TRP A 218 22.21 7.93 7.78
C TRP A 218 22.61 8.64 6.48
N LYS A 219 22.41 8.03 5.31
CA LYS A 219 22.59 8.71 4.01
C LYS A 219 21.67 9.93 3.85
N LEU A 220 20.44 9.86 4.37
CA LEU A 220 19.52 10.99 4.39
C LEU A 220 19.87 11.97 5.52
N VAL A 221 19.83 11.50 6.76
CA VAL A 221 19.88 12.36 7.95
C VAL A 221 21.29 12.89 8.20
N GLY A 222 22.28 12.00 8.34
CA GLY A 222 23.68 12.37 8.53
C GLY A 222 24.24 13.11 7.32
N GLY A 223 23.91 12.61 6.12
CA GLY A 223 24.29 13.28 4.86
C GLY A 223 23.74 14.71 4.75
N THR A 224 22.51 14.95 5.20
CA THR A 224 21.92 16.30 5.21
C THR A 224 22.51 17.15 6.32
N LEU A 225 22.71 16.60 7.53
CA LEU A 225 23.31 17.33 8.65
C LEU A 225 24.70 17.88 8.31
N LEU A 226 25.53 17.09 7.60
CA LEU A 226 26.88 17.50 7.22
C LEU A 226 26.91 18.48 6.04
N LYS A 227 26.04 18.30 5.03
CA LYS A 227 26.10 19.08 3.77
C LYS A 227 25.20 20.31 3.77
N ASN A 228 24.06 20.24 4.45
CA ASN A 228 23.09 21.33 4.50
C ASN A 228 22.30 21.31 5.83
N PRO A 229 22.93 21.74 6.94
CA PRO A 229 22.31 21.72 8.28
C PRO A 229 20.96 22.43 8.35
N ARG A 230 20.73 23.46 7.51
CA ARG A 230 19.45 24.19 7.46
C ARG A 230 18.28 23.31 7.00
N ARG A 231 18.55 22.26 6.23
CA ARG A 231 17.54 21.28 5.76
C ARG A 231 17.42 20.06 6.67
N PHE A 232 18.19 20.00 7.76
CA PHE A 232 18.14 18.89 8.70
C PHE A 232 16.74 18.61 9.28
N PRO A 233 15.92 19.63 9.65
CA PRO A 233 14.57 19.37 10.15
C PRO A 233 13.67 18.66 9.12
N ILE A 234 13.81 19.01 7.83
CA ILE A 234 13.10 18.35 6.73
C ILE A 234 13.54 16.89 6.61
N ALA A 235 14.86 16.64 6.60
CA ALA A 235 15.40 15.28 6.52
C ALA A 235 14.95 14.41 7.70
N MET A 236 14.90 14.97 8.91
CA MET A 236 14.39 14.28 10.10
C MET A 236 12.89 13.94 9.98
N ARG A 237 12.06 14.90 9.57
CA ARG A 237 10.63 14.65 9.33
C ARG A 237 10.42 13.57 8.27
N LEU A 238 11.11 13.67 7.13
CA LEU A 238 11.03 12.68 6.06
C LEU A 238 11.51 11.30 6.53
N ALA A 239 12.56 11.22 7.35
CA ALA A 239 13.01 9.94 7.90
C ALA A 239 11.94 9.31 8.80
N ILE A 240 11.30 10.09 9.68
CA ILE A 240 10.20 9.61 10.53
C ILE A 240 8.99 9.16 9.67
N GLN A 241 8.62 9.93 8.65
CA GLN A 241 7.59 9.53 7.69
C GLN A 241 7.97 8.23 6.95
N GLY A 242 9.23 8.08 6.55
CA GLY A 242 9.76 6.87 5.93
C GLY A 242 9.65 5.65 6.83
N HIS A 243 10.03 5.78 8.11
CA HIS A 243 9.84 4.72 9.10
C HIS A 243 8.39 4.26 9.19
N HIS A 244 7.46 5.23 9.20
CA HIS A 244 6.03 4.97 9.24
C HIS A 244 5.57 4.23 7.96
N MET A 245 5.91 4.72 6.78
CA MET A 245 5.55 4.09 5.49
C MET A 245 6.09 2.66 5.38
N VAL A 246 7.37 2.44 5.71
CA VAL A 246 7.99 1.10 5.72
C VAL A 246 7.23 0.18 6.67
N THR A 247 6.97 0.66 7.89
CA THR A 247 6.32 -0.15 8.94
C THR A 247 4.90 -0.51 8.57
N VAL A 248 4.07 0.48 8.19
CA VAL A 248 2.67 0.27 7.83
C VAL A 248 2.59 -0.71 6.67
N THR A 249 3.37 -0.49 5.61
CA THR A 249 3.39 -1.37 4.44
C THR A 249 3.78 -2.79 4.81
N GLN A 250 4.82 -2.99 5.63
CA GLN A 250 5.21 -4.32 6.09
C GLN A 250 4.14 -5.01 6.94
N GLN A 251 3.45 -4.28 7.83
CA GLN A 251 2.37 -4.86 8.64
C GLN A 251 1.16 -5.21 7.76
N SER A 252 0.77 -4.32 6.85
CA SER A 252 -0.33 -4.57 5.91
C SER A 252 -0.04 -5.75 4.97
N LEU A 253 1.20 -5.91 4.49
CA LEU A 253 1.62 -7.09 3.71
C LEU A 253 1.48 -8.38 4.52
N ARG A 254 1.82 -8.35 5.82
CA ARG A 254 1.65 -9.53 6.70
C ARG A 254 0.18 -9.88 6.90
N VAL A 255 -0.69 -8.88 7.04
CA VAL A 255 -2.15 -9.09 7.12
C VAL A 255 -2.68 -9.66 5.80
N ALA A 256 -2.27 -9.13 4.65
CA ALA A 256 -2.68 -9.64 3.34
C ALA A 256 -2.19 -11.09 3.10
N LYS A 257 -0.97 -11.42 3.53
CA LYS A 257 -0.46 -12.80 3.51
C LYS A 257 -1.26 -13.74 4.41
N LEU A 258 -1.65 -13.29 5.60
CA LEU A 258 -2.50 -14.07 6.51
C LEU A 258 -3.87 -14.33 5.86
N GLN A 259 -4.49 -13.31 5.26
CA GLN A 259 -5.75 -13.46 4.55
C GLN A 259 -5.64 -14.49 3.43
N THR A 260 -4.62 -14.36 2.57
CA THR A 260 -4.38 -15.28 1.45
C THR A 260 -4.15 -16.70 1.96
N PHE A 261 -3.39 -16.87 3.05
CA PHE A 261 -3.22 -18.18 3.69
C PHE A 261 -4.56 -18.77 4.13
N CYS A 262 -5.42 -18.00 4.81
CA CYS A 262 -6.72 -18.48 5.26
C CYS A 262 -7.60 -18.93 4.08
N GLU A 263 -7.63 -18.15 2.99
CA GLU A 263 -8.36 -18.47 1.74
C GLU A 263 -7.86 -19.78 1.13
N GLU A 264 -6.55 -19.90 0.89
CA GLU A 264 -5.93 -21.11 0.32
C GLU A 264 -6.10 -22.33 1.24
N ALA A 265 -5.97 -22.15 2.56
CA ALA A 265 -6.12 -23.20 3.55
C ALA A 265 -7.53 -23.81 3.55
N LEU A 266 -8.57 -23.00 3.37
CA LEU A 266 -9.95 -23.50 3.22
C LEU A 266 -10.08 -24.35 1.95
N THR A 267 -9.57 -23.87 0.82
CA THR A 267 -9.60 -24.63 -0.43
C THR A 267 -8.85 -25.96 -0.32
N VAL A 268 -7.69 -25.97 0.34
CA VAL A 268 -6.95 -27.22 0.61
C VAL A 268 -7.74 -28.14 1.52
N PHE A 269 -8.35 -27.61 2.58
CA PHE A 269 -9.16 -28.39 3.51
C PHE A 269 -10.32 -29.10 2.81
N GLU A 270 -11.11 -28.38 2.01
CA GLU A 270 -12.22 -28.94 1.23
C GLU A 270 -11.76 -30.05 0.28
N ARG A 271 -10.60 -29.85 -0.36
CA ARG A 271 -10.00 -30.86 -1.24
C ARG A 271 -9.56 -32.11 -0.47
N LEU A 272 -8.98 -31.96 0.72
CA LEU A 272 -8.59 -33.09 1.58
C LEU A 272 -9.79 -33.90 2.05
N GLY A 273 -10.96 -33.27 2.20
CA GLY A 273 -12.24 -33.96 2.47
C GLY A 273 -12.71 -34.83 1.29
N LYS A 274 -12.47 -34.38 0.05
CA LYS A 274 -12.88 -35.09 -1.17
C LYS A 274 -11.89 -36.18 -1.62
N ALA A 275 -10.65 -36.15 -1.12
CA ALA A 275 -9.59 -37.04 -1.55
C ALA A 275 -9.66 -38.39 -0.85
N LYS A 276 -10.05 -39.44 -1.58
CA LYS A 276 -10.21 -40.78 -1.01
C LYS A 276 -8.88 -41.45 -0.64
N ASP A 277 -7.80 -41.31 -1.42
CA ASP A 277 -6.54 -42.04 -1.10
C ASP A 277 -5.20 -41.43 -1.54
N ALA A 278 -5.13 -40.26 -2.16
CA ALA A 278 -3.85 -39.72 -2.68
C ALA A 278 -3.34 -38.49 -1.90
N MET A 279 -2.04 -38.46 -1.62
CA MET A 279 -1.32 -37.24 -1.25
C MET A 279 -1.44 -36.25 -2.41
N MET A 280 -2.25 -35.21 -2.24
CA MET A 280 -2.44 -34.25 -3.31
C MET A 280 -1.31 -33.22 -3.33
N PRO A 281 -0.79 -32.88 -4.54
CA PRO A 281 0.16 -31.80 -4.66
C PRO A 281 -0.52 -30.51 -4.17
N ILE A 282 0.15 -29.86 -3.23
CA ILE A 282 -0.16 -28.49 -2.84
C ILE A 282 -0.20 -27.66 -4.15
N PRO A 283 -1.18 -26.76 -4.36
CA PRO A 283 -1.20 -25.94 -5.55
C PRO A 283 0.18 -25.30 -5.79
N ALA A 284 0.69 -25.30 -7.02
CA ALA A 284 2.00 -24.70 -7.34
C ALA A 284 2.09 -23.21 -6.93
N ARG A 285 0.94 -22.57 -6.71
CA ARG A 285 0.78 -21.18 -6.24
C ARG A 285 0.58 -21.03 -4.73
N ALA A 286 0.54 -22.11 -3.95
CA ALA A 286 0.33 -22.01 -2.51
C ALA A 286 1.43 -21.16 -1.87
N GLY A 287 1.03 -20.19 -1.06
CA GLY A 287 1.97 -19.32 -0.37
C GLY A 287 2.95 -20.13 0.49
N GLU A 288 4.17 -19.60 0.69
CA GLU A 288 5.24 -20.22 1.51
C GLU A 288 4.72 -20.75 2.86
N MET A 289 3.75 -20.05 3.43
CA MET A 289 3.11 -20.42 4.69
C MET A 289 2.30 -21.71 4.60
N LEU A 290 1.52 -21.91 3.55
CA LEU A 290 0.76 -23.13 3.33
C LEU A 290 1.71 -24.31 3.03
N ALA A 291 2.77 -24.06 2.24
CA ALA A 291 3.82 -25.05 2.01
C ALA A 291 4.49 -25.53 3.32
N SER A 292 4.72 -24.62 4.28
CA SER A 292 5.34 -24.95 5.58
C SER A 292 4.49 -25.84 6.51
N VAL A 293 3.19 -25.94 6.25
CA VAL A 293 2.26 -26.77 7.05
C VAL A 293 1.78 -27.99 6.30
N ALA A 294 1.95 -28.04 4.99
CA ALA A 294 1.37 -29.09 4.15
C ALA A 294 1.84 -30.50 4.50
N GLY A 295 3.10 -30.69 4.90
CA GLY A 295 3.61 -31.99 5.36
C GLY A 295 2.98 -32.50 6.68
N ARG A 296 2.19 -31.66 7.36
CA ARG A 296 1.42 -32.02 8.57
C ARG A 296 -0.07 -32.26 8.27
N LEU A 297 -0.49 -32.09 7.01
CA LEU A 297 -1.86 -32.34 6.58
C LEU A 297 -1.98 -33.76 6.05
N SER A 298 -3.14 -34.38 6.26
CA SER A 298 -3.43 -35.74 5.80
C SER A 298 -4.77 -35.78 5.06
N PRO A 299 -5.00 -36.75 4.14
CA PRO A 299 -6.34 -36.99 3.61
C PRO A 299 -7.33 -37.18 4.78
N ALA A 300 -8.48 -36.51 4.72
CA ALA A 300 -9.39 -36.44 5.85
C ALA A 300 -10.24 -37.71 5.98
N LYS A 301 -9.63 -38.91 6.06
CA LYS A 301 -10.34 -40.21 6.06
C LYS A 301 -11.25 -40.46 7.28
N SER A 302 -11.23 -39.58 8.27
CA SER A 302 -12.07 -39.64 9.46
C SER A 302 -12.35 -38.24 10.00
N VAL A 303 -13.40 -38.10 10.82
CA VAL A 303 -13.70 -36.85 11.53
C VAL A 303 -12.51 -36.40 12.39
N THR A 304 -11.77 -37.35 12.98
CA THR A 304 -10.55 -37.06 13.75
C THR A 304 -9.43 -36.48 12.86
N ALA A 305 -9.23 -37.03 11.66
CA ALA A 305 -8.27 -36.49 10.70
C ALA A 305 -8.66 -35.08 10.22
N ALA A 306 -9.96 -34.86 9.95
CA ALA A 306 -10.49 -33.54 9.61
C ALA A 306 -10.25 -32.51 10.74
N LYS A 307 -10.54 -32.87 12.00
CA LYS A 307 -10.25 -32.03 13.16
C LYS A 307 -8.76 -31.70 13.30
N ASN A 308 -7.88 -32.69 13.11
CA ASN A 308 -6.43 -32.49 13.17
C ASN A 308 -5.95 -31.52 12.08
N ASN A 309 -6.40 -31.69 10.84
CA ASN A 309 -6.07 -30.78 9.74
C ASN A 309 -6.52 -29.34 10.05
N ALA A 310 -7.76 -29.16 10.53
CA ALA A 310 -8.27 -27.85 10.92
C ALA A 310 -7.41 -27.21 12.03
N GLN A 311 -6.99 -27.99 13.03
CA GLN A 311 -6.12 -27.51 14.11
C GLN A 311 -4.73 -27.09 13.61
N VAL A 312 -4.13 -27.85 12.69
CA VAL A 312 -2.83 -27.50 12.08
C VAL A 312 -2.92 -26.16 11.35
N LEU A 313 -3.95 -25.99 10.52
CA LEU A 313 -4.18 -24.77 9.75
C LEU A 313 -4.45 -23.56 10.66
N LEU A 314 -5.31 -23.73 11.67
CA LEU A 314 -5.65 -22.67 12.63
C LEU A 314 -4.45 -22.26 13.50
N SER A 315 -3.63 -23.22 13.92
CA SER A 315 -2.42 -22.96 14.70
C SER A 315 -1.41 -22.15 13.89
N ALA A 316 -1.25 -22.47 12.60
CA ALA A 316 -0.38 -21.73 11.70
C ALA A 316 -0.85 -20.29 11.49
N ALA A 317 -2.16 -20.09 11.24
CA ALA A 317 -2.75 -18.76 11.12
C ALA A 317 -2.53 -17.92 12.39
N THR A 318 -2.80 -18.51 13.56
CA THR A 318 -2.64 -17.86 14.87
C THR A 318 -1.19 -17.46 15.14
N ALA A 319 -0.24 -18.34 14.80
CA ALA A 319 1.19 -18.06 14.97
C ALA A 319 1.70 -16.90 14.10
N GLN A 320 1.05 -16.61 12.96
CA GLN A 320 1.39 -15.42 12.18
C GLN A 320 0.74 -14.16 12.71
N ALA A 321 -0.52 -14.22 13.11
CA ALA A 321 -1.21 -13.07 13.68
C ALA A 321 -0.51 -12.55 14.96
N SER A 322 0.08 -13.44 15.78
CA SER A 322 0.80 -13.04 17.00
C SER A 322 2.05 -12.18 16.73
N LYS A 323 2.66 -12.31 15.54
CA LYS A 323 3.83 -11.53 15.08
C LYS A 323 3.48 -10.12 14.58
N LEU A 324 2.19 -9.80 14.46
CA LEU A 324 1.73 -8.46 14.10
C LEU A 324 1.86 -7.51 15.30
N LYS A 325 2.13 -6.23 14.99
CA LYS A 325 2.03 -5.15 15.97
C LYS A 325 0.59 -5.06 16.52
N ALA A 326 0.46 -4.65 17.78
CA ALA A 326 -0.81 -4.62 18.50
C ALA A 326 -1.95 -3.92 17.72
N GLU A 327 -1.64 -2.80 17.08
CA GLU A 327 -2.56 -2.00 16.27
C GLU A 327 -3.19 -2.77 15.09
N TYR A 328 -2.48 -3.76 14.54
CA TYR A 328 -2.92 -4.57 13.39
C TYR A 328 -3.57 -5.89 13.83
N ARG A 329 -3.50 -6.23 15.12
CA ARG A 329 -4.08 -7.48 15.63
C ARG A 329 -5.60 -7.48 15.56
N SER A 330 -6.28 -6.33 15.66
CA SER A 330 -7.74 -6.28 15.55
C SER A 330 -8.24 -6.81 14.20
N GLN A 331 -7.61 -6.36 13.11
CA GLN A 331 -7.92 -6.82 11.75
C GLN A 331 -7.59 -8.30 11.57
N ALA A 332 -6.42 -8.75 12.03
CA ALA A 332 -6.04 -10.16 11.96
C ALA A 332 -6.95 -11.07 12.81
N ASN A 333 -7.40 -10.59 13.98
CA ASN A 333 -8.31 -11.34 14.85
C ASN A 333 -9.69 -11.50 14.22
N HIS A 334 -10.18 -10.50 13.48
CA HIS A 334 -11.41 -10.64 12.69
C HIS A 334 -11.27 -11.78 11.67
N GLN A 335 -10.20 -11.76 10.88
CA GLN A 335 -9.91 -12.79 9.87
C GLN A 335 -9.77 -14.18 10.50
N LEU A 336 -9.11 -14.29 11.65
CA LEU A 336 -8.98 -15.56 12.38
C LEU A 336 -10.32 -16.10 12.89
N ARG A 337 -11.21 -15.23 13.36
CA ARG A 337 -12.56 -15.65 13.79
C ARG A 337 -13.38 -16.19 12.63
N GLU A 338 -13.38 -15.50 11.49
CA GLU A 338 -14.07 -15.97 10.28
C GLU A 338 -13.47 -17.28 9.76
N PHE A 339 -12.13 -17.37 9.72
CA PHE A 339 -11.44 -18.59 9.29
C PHE A 339 -11.76 -19.78 10.19
N ARG A 340 -11.74 -19.58 11.52
CA ARG A 340 -12.13 -20.61 12.49
C ARG A 340 -13.57 -21.08 12.25
N GLY A 341 -14.53 -20.15 12.16
CA GLY A 341 -15.93 -20.50 11.95
C GLY A 341 -16.16 -21.30 10.66
N LYS A 342 -15.47 -20.93 9.57
CA LYS A 342 -15.53 -21.68 8.31
C LYS A 342 -14.94 -23.09 8.43
N LEU A 343 -13.79 -23.25 9.09
CA LEU A 343 -13.21 -24.57 9.36
C LEU A 343 -14.12 -25.45 10.24
N GLU A 344 -14.72 -24.87 11.28
CA GLU A 344 -15.67 -25.57 12.16
C GLU A 344 -16.89 -26.06 11.37
N ASN A 345 -17.46 -25.21 10.51
CA ASN A 345 -18.57 -25.60 9.64
C ASN A 345 -18.18 -26.75 8.70
N LEU A 346 -17.04 -26.65 8.01
CA LEU A 346 -16.56 -27.71 7.11
C LEU A 346 -16.30 -29.04 7.83
N VAL A 347 -15.77 -29.00 9.06
CA VAL A 347 -15.60 -30.21 9.89
C VAL A 347 -16.95 -30.82 10.26
N ASN A 348 -17.95 -30.00 10.58
CA ASN A 348 -19.29 -30.47 10.92
C ASN A 348 -20.00 -31.08 9.71
N GLU A 349 -19.92 -30.44 8.54
CA GLU A 349 -20.43 -30.97 7.27
C GLU A 349 -19.81 -32.34 6.97
N TYR A 350 -18.49 -32.46 7.06
CA TYR A 350 -17.78 -33.73 6.89
C TYR A 350 -18.27 -34.80 7.87
N ALA A 351 -18.48 -34.44 9.14
CA ALA A 351 -19.00 -35.37 10.14
C ALA A 351 -20.41 -35.87 9.78
N THR A 352 -21.30 -34.99 9.33
CA THR A 352 -22.65 -35.37 8.89
C THR A 352 -22.64 -36.29 7.66
N GLU A 353 -21.76 -36.04 6.69
CA GLU A 353 -21.59 -36.89 5.52
C GLU A 353 -21.10 -38.29 5.88
N THR A 354 -20.07 -38.41 6.74
CA THR A 354 -19.58 -39.72 7.19
C THR A 354 -20.58 -40.49 8.05
N SER A 355 -21.44 -39.81 8.82
CA SER A 355 -22.45 -40.47 9.67
C SER A 355 -23.64 -41.01 8.87
N GLY A 356 -23.88 -40.50 7.66
CA GLY A 356 -24.97 -40.94 6.79
C GLY A 356 -24.66 -42.21 5.97
N PHE A 357 -23.43 -42.72 6.02
CA PHE A 357 -23.02 -43.97 5.37
C PHE A 357 -23.10 -45.22 6.27
N ASP A 358 -23.40 -45.05 7.56
CA ASP A 358 -23.51 -46.14 8.56
C ASP A 358 -24.96 -46.54 8.88
N ASN A 359 -25.96 -46.14 8.07
CA ASN A 359 -27.38 -46.51 8.23
C ASN A 359 -27.91 -47.38 7.09
#